data_AF-A0A6A7A6D4-F1
#
_entry.id   AF-A0A6A7A6D4-F1
#
_cell.length_a   1.000
_cell.length_b   1.000
_cell.length_c   1.000
_cell.angle_alpha   90.00
_cell.angle_beta   90.00
_cell.angle_gamma   90.00
#
_symmetry.space_group_name_H-M   'P 1'
#
loop_
_entity.id
_entity.type
_entity.pdbx_description
1 polymer ?
#
loop_
_entity_poly.entity_id
_entity_poly.type
_entity_poly.pdbx_seq_one_letter_code
_entity_poly.pdbx_strand_id
1 'polypeptide(L)'
;MRLIIRDDPQTASKYIADYLIERIKAFKPTPERPFVLGLPTGSSPVFVYEHLVQRHKAGEISFRNVVTFNMDEYVGIPRDHPESYHSFMYKHFFSHVDVNPGNINILNGNAPDLEAECQEYEEKILRFGGIELFLGGIGPDGHIAFNEPGSSLKSRTRVKTLAYDTILANSRFFGNNLDQVPKMALTVGVQTVLDAREVVIIITGAHKALALQKCIEGGVNHMWTLSSLQLHPHPMIVVDEDATLELQVKTVKYFKSIEMVGDELGFRQKLPRKRDSLIDEVNTQAPKPKANGIRLTVPQFNVSRSASPVLEPMSARLTDDEARTLISVDALEDSPTSCMSARVVC
;
A
#
# COMPACT_ATOMS: atom_id res chain seq x y z
N MET A 1 9.20 -2.91 -8.33
CA MET A 1 8.97 -1.74 -7.45
C MET A 1 9.98 -0.67 -7.79
N ARG A 2 9.57 0.60 -7.73
CA ARG A 2 10.46 1.76 -7.76
C ARG A 2 10.53 2.40 -6.37
N LEU A 3 11.72 2.76 -5.92
CA LEU A 3 11.94 3.53 -4.69
C LEU A 3 12.66 4.82 -5.05
N ILE A 4 11.98 5.94 -4.88
CA ILE A 4 12.47 7.27 -5.22
C ILE A 4 12.88 7.96 -3.93
N ILE A 5 14.16 8.29 -3.80
CA ILE A 5 14.69 8.96 -2.61
C ILE A 5 14.95 10.43 -2.96
N ARG A 6 14.45 11.33 -2.13
CA ARG A 6 14.61 12.79 -2.22
C ARG A 6 15.19 13.32 -0.92
N ASP A 7 15.71 14.53 -0.97
CA ASP A 7 16.45 15.09 0.16
C ASP A 7 15.55 15.36 1.37
N ASP A 8 14.30 15.79 1.12
CA ASP A 8 13.39 16.26 2.16
C ASP A 8 11.90 15.99 1.82
N PRO A 9 10.98 16.16 2.78
CA PRO A 9 9.55 15.94 2.55
C PRO A 9 8.95 16.77 1.41
N GLN A 10 9.44 17.99 1.17
CA GLN A 10 8.92 18.92 0.17
C GLN A 10 9.32 18.47 -1.23
N THR A 11 10.57 18.06 -1.43
CA THR A 11 11.09 17.54 -2.70
C THR A 11 10.49 16.18 -3.04
N ALA A 12 10.27 15.31 -2.03
CA ALA A 12 9.50 14.07 -2.18
C ALA A 12 8.05 14.36 -2.63
N SER A 13 7.39 15.30 -1.98
CA SER A 13 6.00 15.68 -2.28
C SER A 13 5.86 16.32 -3.66
N LYS A 14 6.80 17.21 -4.03
CA LYS A 14 6.86 17.83 -5.36
C LYS A 14 7.00 16.77 -6.44
N TYR A 15 7.86 15.77 -6.24
CA TYR A 15 8.03 14.69 -7.21
C TYR A 15 6.72 13.93 -7.46
N ILE A 16 5.98 13.60 -6.40
CA ILE A 16 4.67 12.94 -6.54
C ILE A 16 3.66 13.86 -7.25
N ALA A 17 3.60 15.14 -6.89
CA ALA A 17 2.70 16.08 -7.55
C ALA A 17 3.00 16.20 -9.06
N ASP A 18 4.28 16.31 -9.43
CA ASP A 18 4.72 16.31 -10.83
C ASP A 18 4.32 15.00 -11.54
N TYR A 19 4.50 13.87 -10.86
CA TYR A 19 4.13 12.55 -11.38
C TYR A 19 2.62 12.43 -11.61
N LEU A 20 1.78 12.82 -10.65
CA LEU A 20 0.32 12.82 -10.78
C LEU A 20 -0.15 13.69 -11.95
N ILE A 21 0.43 14.89 -12.10
CA ILE A 21 0.12 15.80 -13.22
C ILE A 21 0.49 15.15 -14.55
N GLU A 22 1.67 14.55 -14.65
CA GLU A 22 2.09 13.82 -15.85
C GLU A 22 1.10 12.69 -16.19
N ARG A 23 0.69 11.91 -15.19
CA ARG A 23 -0.23 10.79 -15.36
C ARG A 23 -1.61 11.25 -15.84
N ILE A 24 -2.17 12.28 -15.21
CA ILE A 24 -3.47 12.85 -15.62
C ILE A 24 -3.37 13.42 -17.04
N LYS A 25 -2.31 14.17 -17.37
CA LYS A 25 -2.11 14.74 -18.72
C LYS A 25 -1.93 13.66 -19.78
N ALA A 26 -1.15 12.62 -19.50
CA ALA A 26 -0.92 11.52 -20.41
C ALA A 26 -2.20 10.70 -20.65
N PHE A 27 -3.04 10.56 -19.62
CA PHE A 27 -4.31 9.85 -19.73
C PHE A 27 -5.37 10.60 -20.56
N LYS A 28 -5.31 11.94 -20.56
CA LYS A 28 -6.24 12.85 -21.26
C LYS A 28 -7.70 12.60 -20.89
N PRO A 29 -8.10 12.84 -19.63
CA PRO A 29 -9.43 12.49 -19.16
C PRO A 29 -10.54 13.33 -19.81
N THR A 30 -11.63 12.66 -20.16
CA THR A 30 -12.88 13.25 -20.69
C THR A 30 -14.03 12.91 -19.74
N PRO A 31 -15.22 13.52 -19.89
CA PRO A 31 -16.39 13.14 -19.09
C PRO A 31 -16.75 11.64 -19.18
N GLU A 32 -16.56 11.02 -20.35
CA GLU A 32 -16.85 9.60 -20.62
C GLU A 32 -15.70 8.68 -20.18
N ARG A 33 -14.52 9.25 -19.97
CA ARG A 33 -13.31 8.55 -19.55
C ARG A 33 -12.58 9.40 -18.51
N PRO A 34 -13.09 9.45 -17.28
CA PRO A 34 -12.43 10.19 -16.21
C PRO A 34 -11.15 9.49 -15.76
N PHE A 35 -10.22 10.24 -15.18
CA PHE A 35 -9.07 9.68 -14.48
C PHE A 35 -9.48 9.37 -13.03
N VAL A 36 -9.41 8.10 -12.63
CA VAL A 36 -9.83 7.66 -11.29
C VAL A 36 -8.63 7.65 -10.34
N LEU A 37 -8.68 8.46 -9.29
CA LEU A 37 -7.57 8.74 -8.37
C LEU A 37 -7.93 8.34 -6.94
N GLY A 38 -7.18 7.39 -6.37
CA GLY A 38 -7.22 7.07 -4.95
C GLY A 38 -6.41 8.08 -4.13
N LEU A 39 -6.96 8.58 -3.01
CA LEU A 39 -6.35 9.64 -2.20
C LEU A 39 -6.26 9.30 -0.71
N PRO A 40 -5.13 9.60 -0.04
CA PRO A 40 -4.99 9.45 1.40
C PRO A 40 -5.25 10.77 2.15
N THR A 41 -5.37 10.68 3.47
CA THR A 41 -5.32 11.84 4.37
C THR A 41 -4.05 11.82 5.23
N GLY A 42 -4.02 12.63 6.30
CA GLY A 42 -2.89 12.70 7.23
C GLY A 42 -1.83 13.71 6.81
N SER A 43 -0.74 13.78 7.58
CA SER A 43 0.29 14.82 7.41
C SER A 43 1.16 14.64 6.18
N SER A 44 1.48 13.41 5.79
CA SER A 44 2.39 13.12 4.68
C SER A 44 1.92 13.68 3.32
N PRO A 45 0.64 13.55 2.89
CA PRO A 45 0.20 14.05 1.59
C PRO A 45 -0.06 15.57 1.54
N VAL A 46 0.02 16.32 2.65
CA VAL A 46 -0.34 17.76 2.68
C VAL A 46 0.46 18.56 1.66
N PHE A 47 1.78 18.39 1.61
CA PHE A 47 2.61 19.10 0.63
C PHE A 47 2.36 18.64 -0.82
N VAL A 48 1.91 17.40 -1.03
CA VAL A 48 1.47 16.94 -2.37
C VAL A 48 0.25 17.76 -2.80
N TYR A 49 -0.75 17.90 -1.92
CA TYR A 49 -1.94 18.69 -2.21
C TYR A 49 -1.62 20.16 -2.45
N GLU A 50 -0.75 20.77 -1.63
CA GLU A 50 -0.31 22.16 -1.83
C GLU A 50 0.29 22.37 -3.22
N HIS A 51 1.17 21.48 -3.67
CA HIS A 51 1.74 21.56 -5.01
C HIS A 51 0.69 21.35 -6.11
N LEU A 52 -0.23 20.39 -5.97
CA LEU A 52 -1.31 20.20 -6.95
C LEU A 52 -2.20 21.45 -7.06
N VAL A 53 -2.54 22.07 -5.93
CA VAL A 53 -3.31 23.32 -5.87
C VAL A 53 -2.57 24.47 -6.55
N GLN A 54 -1.27 24.63 -6.26
CA GLN A 54 -0.44 25.66 -6.90
C GLN A 54 -0.42 25.48 -8.43
N ARG A 55 -0.23 24.25 -8.91
CA ARG A 55 -0.19 23.93 -10.34
C ARG A 55 -1.54 24.10 -11.02
N HIS A 56 -2.62 23.81 -10.32
CA HIS A 56 -3.97 24.11 -10.82
C HIS A 56 -4.19 25.62 -10.97
N LYS A 57 -3.86 26.41 -9.94
CA LYS A 57 -3.98 27.88 -9.96
C LYS A 57 -3.10 28.53 -11.04
N ALA A 58 -1.98 27.91 -11.39
CA ALA A 58 -1.12 28.30 -12.50
C ALA A 58 -1.68 27.91 -13.90
N GLY A 59 -2.82 27.22 -13.96
CA GLY A 59 -3.44 26.77 -15.22
C GLY A 59 -2.75 25.54 -15.85
N GLU A 60 -1.87 24.87 -15.12
CA GLU A 60 -1.10 23.74 -15.65
C GLU A 60 -1.88 22.42 -15.65
N ILE A 61 -2.90 22.27 -14.80
CA ILE A 61 -3.68 21.03 -14.66
C ILE A 61 -5.14 21.35 -14.30
N SER A 62 -6.07 20.51 -14.75
CA SER A 62 -7.49 20.55 -14.39
C SER A 62 -7.91 19.20 -13.81
N PHE A 63 -8.79 19.25 -12.80
CA PHE A 63 -9.38 18.11 -12.11
C PHE A 63 -10.85 17.90 -12.48
N ARG A 64 -11.38 18.65 -13.46
CA ARG A 64 -12.79 18.57 -13.87
C ARG A 64 -13.25 17.17 -14.27
N ASN A 65 -12.38 16.42 -14.94
CA ASN A 65 -12.62 15.04 -15.37
C ASN A 65 -11.84 14.02 -14.52
N VAL A 66 -11.52 14.38 -13.28
CA VAL A 66 -10.95 13.46 -12.28
C VAL A 66 -12.07 12.99 -11.35
N VAL A 67 -12.06 11.70 -11.04
CA VAL A 67 -12.92 11.07 -10.03
C VAL A 67 -12.05 10.60 -8.89
N THR A 68 -12.38 10.99 -7.66
CA THR A 68 -11.55 10.69 -6.49
C THR A 68 -12.21 9.68 -5.57
N PHE A 69 -11.41 8.80 -4.98
CA PHE A 69 -11.83 7.86 -3.94
C PHE A 69 -10.86 7.97 -2.76
N ASN A 70 -11.36 8.39 -1.60
CA ASN A 70 -10.56 8.39 -0.38
C ASN A 70 -10.42 6.99 0.23
N MET A 71 -9.32 6.77 0.96
CA MET A 71 -9.01 5.50 1.60
C MET A 71 -9.97 5.14 2.75
N ASP A 72 -10.43 6.13 3.50
CA ASP A 72 -11.06 5.90 4.79
C ASP A 72 -11.88 7.11 5.27
N GLU A 73 -12.70 6.86 6.29
CA GLU A 73 -13.35 7.87 7.12
C GLU A 73 -13.64 7.28 8.51
N TYR A 74 -13.59 8.11 9.56
CA TYR A 74 -13.95 7.69 10.91
C TYR A 74 -15.45 7.39 11.03
N VAL A 75 -15.78 6.36 11.81
CA VAL A 75 -17.17 6.02 12.13
C VAL A 75 -17.67 6.91 13.27
N GLY A 76 -18.87 7.48 13.10
CA GLY A 76 -19.55 8.25 14.15
C GLY A 76 -19.04 9.68 14.36
N ILE A 77 -18.09 10.16 13.55
CA ILE A 77 -17.65 11.56 13.60
C ILE A 77 -18.59 12.42 12.73
N PRO A 78 -19.05 13.60 13.18
CA PRO A 78 -19.81 14.50 12.32
C PRO A 78 -19.05 14.82 11.04
N ARG A 79 -19.73 14.83 9.90
CA ARG A 79 -19.09 15.05 8.59
C ARG A 79 -18.35 16.38 8.52
N ASP A 80 -18.89 17.41 9.14
CA ASP A 80 -18.36 18.77 9.23
C ASP A 80 -17.39 18.98 10.40
N HIS A 81 -17.13 17.95 11.21
CA HIS A 81 -16.12 18.02 12.27
C HIS A 81 -14.75 18.37 11.65
N PRO A 82 -13.94 19.27 12.25
CA PRO A 82 -12.68 19.73 11.65
C PRO A 82 -11.68 18.59 11.38
N GLU A 83 -11.72 17.54 12.19
CA GLU A 83 -10.87 16.35 12.07
C GLU A 83 -11.50 15.17 11.29
N SER A 84 -12.68 15.35 10.68
CA SER A 84 -13.20 14.37 9.73
C SER A 84 -12.35 14.35 8.47
N TYR A 85 -12.28 13.22 7.78
CA TYR A 85 -11.55 13.12 6.53
C TYR A 85 -12.27 13.85 5.38
N HIS A 86 -13.60 14.00 5.46
CA HIS A 86 -14.34 14.99 4.67
C HIS A 86 -13.75 16.40 4.84
N SER A 87 -13.70 16.93 6.05
CA SER A 87 -13.19 18.28 6.33
C SER A 87 -11.73 18.44 5.92
N PHE A 88 -10.89 17.44 6.19
CA PHE A 88 -9.49 17.42 5.78
C PHE A 88 -9.35 17.61 4.26
N MET A 89 -10.07 16.80 3.48
CA MET A 89 -9.93 16.84 2.02
C MET A 89 -10.44 18.15 1.41
N TYR A 90 -11.53 18.70 1.94
CA TYR A 90 -12.02 20.01 1.51
C TYR A 90 -11.06 21.15 1.90
N LYS A 91 -10.50 21.09 3.11
CA LYS A 91 -9.53 22.09 3.60
C LYS A 91 -8.26 22.12 2.77
N HIS A 92 -7.69 20.95 2.46
CA HIS A 92 -6.37 20.86 1.84
C HIS A 92 -6.41 20.77 0.31
N PHE A 93 -7.51 20.30 -0.29
CA PHE A 93 -7.51 20.02 -1.72
C PHE A 93 -8.80 20.44 -2.44
N PHE A 94 -9.95 19.85 -2.15
CA PHE A 94 -11.14 19.95 -3.01
C PHE A 94 -11.71 21.37 -3.15
N SER A 95 -11.57 22.23 -2.14
CA SER A 95 -12.04 23.62 -2.22
C SER A 95 -11.16 24.53 -3.07
N HIS A 96 -10.00 24.04 -3.51
CA HIS A 96 -8.97 24.84 -4.17
C HIS A 96 -8.71 24.42 -5.62
N VAL A 97 -9.46 23.44 -6.13
CA VAL A 97 -9.34 22.91 -7.50
C VAL A 97 -10.71 22.76 -8.18
N ASP A 98 -10.72 22.63 -9.50
CA ASP A 98 -11.95 22.53 -10.32
C ASP A 98 -12.54 21.11 -10.41
N VAL A 99 -12.36 20.28 -9.38
CA VAL A 99 -12.99 18.95 -9.31
C VAL A 99 -14.50 19.09 -9.17
N ASN A 100 -15.26 18.29 -9.92
CA ASN A 100 -16.72 18.27 -9.78
C ASN A 100 -17.10 17.62 -8.44
N PRO A 101 -17.92 18.26 -7.58
CA PRO A 101 -18.36 17.64 -6.32
C PRO A 101 -19.01 16.26 -6.48
N GLY A 102 -19.70 15.99 -7.59
CA GLY A 102 -20.28 14.67 -7.88
C GLY A 102 -19.25 13.57 -8.18
N ASN A 103 -18.01 13.96 -8.46
CA ASN A 103 -16.89 13.05 -8.71
C ASN A 103 -16.07 12.76 -7.44
N ILE A 104 -16.42 13.36 -6.30
CA ILE A 104 -15.74 13.15 -5.02
C ILE A 104 -16.40 11.99 -4.29
N ASN A 105 -15.62 10.98 -3.92
CA ASN A 105 -16.09 9.83 -3.16
C ASN A 105 -15.26 9.68 -1.88
N ILE A 106 -15.95 9.75 -0.75
CA ILE A 106 -15.41 9.50 0.59
C ILE A 106 -16.44 8.65 1.31
N LEU A 107 -15.99 7.61 2.01
CA LEU A 107 -16.85 6.73 2.80
C LEU A 107 -17.71 7.53 3.79
N ASN A 108 -18.97 7.11 3.95
CA ASN A 108 -19.88 7.68 4.94
C ASN A 108 -19.79 6.92 6.27
N GLY A 109 -18.91 7.37 7.15
CA GLY A 109 -18.78 6.81 8.51
C GLY A 109 -20.00 6.97 9.42
N ASN A 110 -21.06 7.66 8.98
CA ASN A 110 -22.33 7.80 9.70
C ASN A 110 -23.50 7.11 8.96
N ALA A 111 -23.23 6.24 8.00
CA ALA A 111 -24.27 5.46 7.34
C ALA A 111 -25.01 4.57 8.36
N PRO A 112 -26.34 4.39 8.21
CA PRO A 112 -27.12 3.52 9.10
C PRO A 112 -26.69 2.06 9.01
N ASP A 113 -26.24 1.63 7.83
CA ASP A 113 -25.62 0.33 7.59
C ASP A 113 -24.22 0.55 7.02
N LEU A 114 -23.22 0.30 7.87
CA LEU A 114 -21.81 0.49 7.54
C LEU A 114 -21.28 -0.57 6.57
N GLU A 115 -21.83 -1.79 6.59
CA GLU A 115 -21.42 -2.85 5.68
C GLU A 115 -21.95 -2.59 4.27
N ALA A 116 -23.22 -2.15 4.16
CA ALA A 116 -23.80 -1.73 2.90
C ALA A 116 -23.01 -0.56 2.28
N GLU A 117 -22.66 0.46 3.07
CA GLU A 117 -21.80 1.57 2.61
C GLU A 117 -20.47 1.06 2.04
N CYS A 118 -19.81 0.10 2.70
CA CYS A 118 -18.56 -0.47 2.22
C CYS A 118 -18.73 -1.21 0.88
N GLN A 119 -19.82 -1.97 0.72
CA GLN A 119 -20.14 -2.69 -0.51
C GLN A 119 -20.45 -1.73 -1.66
N GLU A 120 -21.28 -0.72 -1.43
CA GLU A 120 -21.61 0.32 -2.41
C GLU A 120 -20.36 1.09 -2.87
N TYR A 121 -19.43 1.35 -1.95
CA TYR A 121 -18.17 2.00 -2.27
C TYR A 121 -17.31 1.17 -3.25
N GLU A 122 -17.21 -0.14 -3.00
CA GLU A 122 -16.52 -1.09 -3.89
C GLU A 122 -17.19 -1.20 -5.26
N GLU A 123 -18.52 -1.31 -5.28
CA GLU A 123 -19.28 -1.31 -6.53
C GLU A 123 -19.07 -0.01 -7.33
N LYS A 124 -19.01 1.13 -6.64
CA LYS A 124 -18.78 2.42 -7.28
C LYS A 124 -17.40 2.48 -7.93
N ILE A 125 -16.36 1.98 -7.26
CA ILE A 125 -15.02 1.84 -7.85
C ILE A 125 -15.08 0.99 -9.12
N LEU A 126 -15.77 -0.15 -9.08
CA LEU A 126 -15.92 -1.05 -10.23
C LEU A 126 -16.70 -0.41 -11.39
N ARG A 127 -17.75 0.38 -11.11
CA ARG A 127 -18.52 1.12 -12.14
C ARG A 127 -17.67 2.12 -12.92
N PHE A 128 -16.61 2.67 -12.30
CA PHE A 128 -15.63 3.52 -12.99
C PHE A 128 -14.50 2.74 -13.70
N GLY A 129 -14.51 1.41 -13.62
CA GLY A 129 -13.51 0.54 -14.24
C GLY A 129 -12.22 0.38 -13.42
N GLY A 130 -12.29 0.63 -12.12
CA GLY A 130 -11.16 0.55 -11.18
C GLY A 130 -10.39 1.87 -11.05
N ILE A 131 -9.39 1.86 -10.16
CA ILE A 131 -8.56 3.03 -9.85
C ILE A 131 -7.36 3.07 -10.79
N GLU A 132 -7.13 4.22 -11.44
CA GLU A 132 -6.00 4.40 -12.36
C GLU A 132 -4.68 4.60 -11.61
N LEU A 133 -4.72 5.38 -10.53
CA LEU A 133 -3.57 5.57 -9.65
C LEU A 133 -4.08 5.74 -8.23
N PHE A 134 -3.53 4.98 -7.29
CA PHE A 134 -3.83 5.07 -5.88
C PHE A 134 -2.65 5.74 -5.15
N LEU A 135 -2.83 6.96 -4.67
CA LEU A 135 -1.88 7.60 -3.76
C LEU A 135 -2.18 7.14 -2.33
N GLY A 136 -1.15 6.66 -1.62
CA GLY A 136 -1.25 6.21 -0.24
C GLY A 136 -0.14 6.78 0.64
N GLY A 137 -0.30 6.62 1.94
CA GLY A 137 0.76 6.80 2.93
C GLY A 137 1.00 5.49 3.69
N ILE A 138 1.87 5.55 4.69
CA ILE A 138 2.14 4.43 5.60
C ILE A 138 1.98 4.88 7.06
N GLY A 139 1.43 4.02 7.91
CA GLY A 139 1.52 4.15 9.37
C GLY A 139 2.93 3.84 9.91
N PRO A 140 3.27 4.25 11.15
CA PRO A 140 4.53 3.85 11.79
C PRO A 140 4.63 2.34 12.07
N ASP A 141 3.50 1.64 12.05
CA ASP A 141 3.31 0.19 12.16
C ASP A 141 3.23 -0.53 10.79
N GLY A 142 3.39 0.21 9.69
CA GLY A 142 3.32 -0.34 8.33
C GLY A 142 1.92 -0.48 7.74
N HIS A 143 0.87 0.08 8.37
CA HIS A 143 -0.46 0.01 7.79
C HIS A 143 -0.58 0.84 6.50
N ILE A 144 -1.41 0.35 5.58
CA ILE A 144 -1.95 1.13 4.45
C ILE A 144 -3.43 1.40 4.68
N ALA A 145 -3.88 2.65 4.53
CA ALA A 145 -5.19 3.09 5.04
C ALA A 145 -5.33 2.70 6.53
N PHE A 146 -6.49 2.28 7.02
CA PHE A 146 -6.63 1.67 8.34
C PHE A 146 -6.50 0.14 8.32
N ASN A 147 -5.71 -0.44 7.40
CA ASN A 147 -5.39 -1.86 7.43
C ASN A 147 -4.30 -2.15 8.46
N GLU A 148 -4.69 -2.07 9.73
CA GLU A 148 -3.86 -2.32 10.91
C GLU A 148 -3.17 -3.70 10.87
N PRO A 149 -2.05 -3.88 11.60
CA PRO A 149 -1.38 -5.17 11.74
C PRO A 149 -2.34 -6.32 12.03
N GLY A 150 -2.17 -7.42 11.30
CA GLY A 150 -3.06 -8.60 11.34
C GLY A 150 -4.21 -8.55 10.34
N SER A 151 -4.40 -7.45 9.61
CA SER A 151 -5.41 -7.35 8.56
C SER A 151 -5.13 -8.30 7.38
N SER A 152 -6.16 -8.96 6.87
CA SER A 152 -6.01 -9.82 5.68
C SER A 152 -5.45 -9.03 4.50
N LEU A 153 -4.41 -9.58 3.85
CA LEU A 153 -3.84 -8.99 2.62
C LEU A 153 -4.78 -9.08 1.42
N LYS A 154 -5.84 -9.90 1.50
CA LYS A 154 -6.93 -9.98 0.52
C LYS A 154 -8.19 -9.23 0.94
N SER A 155 -8.10 -8.38 1.96
CA SER A 155 -9.25 -7.65 2.48
C SER A 155 -9.86 -6.70 1.44
N ARG A 156 -11.18 -6.52 1.53
CA ARG A 156 -11.97 -5.48 0.85
C ARG A 156 -12.32 -4.36 1.81
N THR A 157 -12.99 -3.33 1.29
CA THR A 157 -13.55 -2.22 2.09
C THR A 157 -14.42 -2.76 3.22
N ARG A 158 -14.18 -2.30 4.45
CA ARG A 158 -14.84 -2.80 5.66
C ARG A 158 -14.77 -1.81 6.82
N VAL A 159 -15.57 -2.07 7.85
CA VAL A 159 -15.39 -1.49 9.17
C VAL A 159 -14.12 -2.06 9.82
N LYS A 160 -13.31 -1.21 10.44
CA LYS A 160 -12.12 -1.61 11.18
C LYS A 160 -12.03 -0.87 12.51
N THR A 161 -11.80 -1.62 13.58
CA THR A 161 -11.42 -1.08 14.89
C THR A 161 -9.98 -0.59 14.83
N LEU A 162 -9.75 0.64 15.28
CA LEU A 162 -8.41 1.23 15.31
C LEU A 162 -7.56 0.60 16.41
N ALA A 163 -6.28 0.38 16.12
CA ALA A 163 -5.32 -0.09 17.11
C ALA A 163 -5.03 1.02 18.14
N TYR A 164 -4.56 0.62 19.32
CA TYR A 164 -4.20 1.58 20.37
C TYR A 164 -3.15 2.59 19.90
N ASP A 165 -2.14 2.13 19.16
CA ASP A 165 -1.09 3.00 18.62
C ASP A 165 -1.64 4.05 17.64
N THR A 166 -2.65 3.69 16.84
CA THR A 166 -3.35 4.60 15.93
C THR A 166 -4.17 5.63 16.70
N ILE A 167 -4.89 5.21 17.75
CA ILE A 167 -5.62 6.11 18.64
C ILE A 167 -4.64 7.10 19.30
N LEU A 168 -3.51 6.60 19.79
CA LEU A 168 -2.47 7.43 20.41
C LEU A 168 -1.89 8.44 19.42
N ALA A 169 -1.51 7.99 18.21
CA ALA A 169 -0.95 8.86 17.17
C ALA A 169 -1.95 9.93 16.70
N ASN A 170 -3.24 9.59 16.62
CA ASN A 170 -4.28 10.50 16.15
C ASN A 170 -4.82 11.43 17.24
N SER A 171 -4.61 11.11 18.53
CA SER A 171 -5.04 11.94 19.66
C SER A 171 -4.55 13.39 19.58
N ARG A 172 -3.40 13.63 18.95
CA ARG A 172 -2.86 14.98 18.70
C ARG A 172 -3.80 15.91 17.92
N PHE A 173 -4.69 15.34 17.11
CA PHE A 173 -5.71 16.05 16.36
C PHE A 173 -6.96 16.33 17.21
N PHE A 174 -7.19 15.53 18.24
CA PHE A 174 -8.34 15.60 19.15
C PHE A 174 -7.94 16.20 20.52
N GLY A 175 -7.09 17.24 20.50
CA GLY A 175 -6.66 17.93 21.72
C GLY A 175 -5.84 17.08 22.69
N ASN A 176 -5.17 16.04 22.21
CA ASN A 176 -4.47 15.01 22.99
C ASN A 176 -5.40 14.22 23.93
N ASN A 177 -6.69 14.14 23.61
CA ASN A 177 -7.67 13.36 24.35
C ASN A 177 -8.04 12.07 23.60
N LEU A 178 -7.63 10.93 24.15
CA LEU A 178 -7.89 9.60 23.58
C LEU A 178 -9.38 9.28 23.47
N ASP A 179 -10.21 9.78 24.39
CA ASP A 179 -11.65 9.50 24.41
C ASP A 179 -12.42 10.19 23.29
N GLN A 180 -11.82 11.23 22.69
CA GLN A 180 -12.40 11.94 21.55
C GLN A 180 -12.03 11.32 20.20
N VAL A 181 -11.06 10.40 20.17
CA VAL A 181 -10.66 9.73 18.94
C VAL A 181 -11.69 8.65 18.61
N PRO A 182 -12.27 8.64 17.40
CA PRO A 182 -13.18 7.58 16.99
C PRO A 182 -12.50 6.21 17.08
N LYS A 183 -13.22 5.22 17.62
CA LYS A 183 -12.66 3.88 17.87
C LYS A 183 -12.70 2.96 16.63
N MET A 184 -13.47 3.36 15.63
CA MET A 184 -13.66 2.61 14.38
C MET A 184 -13.58 3.55 13.19
N ALA A 185 -13.21 2.98 12.04
CA ALA A 185 -13.21 3.66 10.76
C ALA A 185 -13.77 2.72 9.68
N LEU A 186 -14.32 3.31 8.63
CA LEU A 186 -14.49 2.62 7.35
C LEU A 186 -13.18 2.78 6.58
N THR A 187 -12.71 1.72 5.96
CA THR A 187 -11.45 1.77 5.22
C THR A 187 -11.48 0.83 4.02
N VAL A 188 -10.88 1.25 2.92
CA VAL A 188 -10.60 0.36 1.78
C VAL A 188 -9.70 -0.79 2.22
N GLY A 189 -9.90 -1.95 1.62
CA GLY A 189 -9.09 -3.12 1.91
C GLY A 189 -7.70 -3.06 1.26
N VAL A 190 -6.79 -3.93 1.73
CA VAL A 190 -5.47 -4.08 1.11
C VAL A 190 -5.61 -4.48 -0.36
N GLN A 191 -6.50 -5.41 -0.67
CA GLN A 191 -6.74 -5.82 -2.06
C GLN A 191 -7.39 -4.71 -2.88
N THR A 192 -8.26 -3.90 -2.27
CA THR A 192 -8.87 -2.74 -2.94
C THR A 192 -7.80 -1.75 -3.44
N VAL A 193 -6.74 -1.54 -2.66
CA VAL A 193 -5.60 -0.72 -3.10
C VAL A 193 -4.76 -1.45 -4.16
N LEU A 194 -4.48 -2.74 -3.97
CA LEU A 194 -3.69 -3.53 -4.92
C LEU A 194 -4.38 -3.78 -6.26
N ASP A 195 -5.70 -3.59 -6.35
CA ASP A 195 -6.46 -3.65 -7.60
C ASP A 195 -6.31 -2.39 -8.45
N ALA A 196 -5.71 -1.32 -7.91
CA ALA A 196 -5.37 -0.14 -8.70
C ALA A 196 -4.36 -0.49 -9.80
N ARG A 197 -4.35 0.25 -10.90
CA ARG A 197 -3.38 0.03 -11.99
C ARG A 197 -1.97 0.44 -11.58
N GLU A 198 -1.89 1.42 -10.70
CA GLU A 198 -0.67 1.99 -10.17
C GLU A 198 -0.89 2.36 -8.71
N VAL A 199 0.11 2.10 -7.86
CA VAL A 199 0.10 2.49 -6.45
C VAL A 199 1.34 3.31 -6.16
N VAL A 200 1.14 4.53 -5.68
CA VAL A 200 2.20 5.47 -5.30
C VAL A 200 2.09 5.73 -3.80
N ILE A 201 3.17 5.54 -3.06
CA ILE A 201 3.21 5.75 -1.61
C ILE A 201 4.17 6.87 -1.28
N ILE A 202 3.74 7.81 -0.43
CA ILE A 202 4.61 8.80 0.20
C ILE A 202 4.98 8.37 1.62
N ILE A 203 6.29 8.39 1.93
CA ILE A 203 6.80 8.08 3.27
C ILE A 203 7.86 9.10 3.64
N THR A 204 7.58 9.94 4.64
CA THR A 204 8.49 11.00 5.06
C THR A 204 8.76 10.98 6.57
N GLY A 205 10.01 11.24 6.93
CA GLY A 205 10.50 11.38 8.29
C GLY A 205 10.97 10.09 8.96
N ALA A 206 11.92 10.24 9.89
CA ALA A 206 12.60 9.15 10.60
C ALA A 206 11.66 8.19 11.34
N HIS A 207 10.55 8.71 11.86
CA HIS A 207 9.52 7.93 12.57
C HIS A 207 8.81 6.87 11.69
N LYS A 208 9.06 6.85 10.37
CA LYS A 208 8.54 5.83 9.44
C LYS A 208 9.63 4.88 8.91
N ALA A 209 10.88 5.07 9.30
CA ALA A 209 12.00 4.31 8.73
C ALA A 209 11.91 2.81 9.00
N LEU A 210 11.52 2.41 10.22
CA LEU A 210 11.31 1.00 10.55
C LEU A 210 10.21 0.38 9.68
N ALA A 211 9.08 1.06 9.52
CA ALA A 211 7.98 0.57 8.70
C ALA A 211 8.40 0.41 7.23
N LEU A 212 9.15 1.37 6.68
CA LEU A 212 9.73 1.27 5.34
C LEU A 212 10.62 0.02 5.22
N GLN A 213 11.59 -0.15 6.13
CA GLN A 213 12.48 -1.30 6.14
C GLN A 213 11.70 -2.62 6.15
N LYS A 214 10.73 -2.77 7.06
CA LYS A 214 9.93 -4.00 7.16
C LYS A 214 9.12 -4.28 5.90
N CYS A 215 8.66 -3.24 5.20
CA CYS A 215 7.84 -3.40 4.01
C CYS A 215 8.65 -3.66 2.73
N ILE A 216 9.91 -3.23 2.64
CA ILE A 216 10.70 -3.38 1.40
C ILE A 216 11.87 -4.38 1.51
N GLU A 217 12.48 -4.53 2.68
CA GLU A 217 13.56 -5.50 2.92
C GLU A 217 13.05 -6.78 3.62
N GLY A 218 11.92 -6.68 4.32
CA GLY A 218 11.21 -7.84 4.87
C GLY A 218 10.39 -8.58 3.82
N GLY A 219 9.90 -9.77 4.19
CA GLY A 219 8.95 -10.52 3.36
C GLY A 219 7.52 -9.99 3.49
N VAL A 220 6.66 -10.39 2.54
CA VAL A 220 5.21 -10.10 2.58
C VAL A 220 4.61 -10.64 3.88
N ASN A 221 4.02 -9.75 4.69
CA ASN A 221 3.54 -10.05 6.03
C ASN A 221 2.33 -9.17 6.40
N HIS A 222 1.26 -9.77 6.89
CA HIS A 222 0.06 -9.06 7.33
C HIS A 222 0.24 -8.18 8.58
N MET A 223 1.36 -8.31 9.30
CA MET A 223 1.73 -7.39 10.38
C MET A 223 2.29 -6.07 9.86
N TRP A 224 2.70 -6.02 8.59
CA TRP A 224 3.21 -4.83 7.90
C TRP A 224 2.47 -4.75 6.56
N THR A 225 1.21 -4.34 6.57
CA THR A 225 0.30 -4.58 5.43
C THR A 225 0.76 -3.93 4.12
N LEU A 226 1.53 -2.82 4.19
CA LEU A 226 2.16 -2.22 3.01
C LEU A 226 3.20 -3.14 2.32
N SER A 227 3.76 -4.14 3.02
CA SER A 227 4.64 -5.16 2.41
C SER A 227 3.97 -5.91 1.25
N SER A 228 2.63 -5.94 1.21
CA SER A 228 1.87 -6.51 0.10
C SER A 228 2.11 -5.80 -1.24
N LEU A 229 2.63 -4.56 -1.25
CA LEU A 229 3.05 -3.87 -2.47
C LEU A 229 4.13 -4.60 -3.24
N GLN A 230 4.91 -5.48 -2.61
CA GLN A 230 5.86 -6.35 -3.30
C GLN A 230 5.17 -7.24 -4.35
N LEU A 231 3.87 -7.51 -4.20
CA LEU A 231 3.05 -8.30 -5.13
C LEU A 231 2.42 -7.45 -6.24
N HIS A 232 2.44 -6.12 -6.12
CA HIS A 232 1.83 -5.22 -7.09
C HIS A 232 2.71 -5.09 -8.35
N PRO A 233 2.15 -5.03 -9.56
CA PRO A 233 2.94 -4.92 -10.80
C PRO A 233 3.58 -3.52 -11.00
N HIS A 234 2.93 -2.47 -10.51
CA HIS A 234 3.39 -1.07 -10.66
C HIS A 234 3.40 -0.28 -9.34
N PRO A 235 4.20 -0.69 -8.33
CA PRO A 235 4.34 0.06 -7.09
C PRO A 235 5.50 1.05 -7.18
N MET A 236 5.25 2.28 -6.73
CA MET A 236 6.23 3.32 -6.53
C MET A 236 6.17 3.79 -5.07
N ILE A 237 7.32 3.85 -4.42
CA ILE A 237 7.46 4.44 -3.09
C ILE A 237 8.36 5.66 -3.24
N VAL A 238 7.92 6.81 -2.73
CA VAL A 238 8.68 8.06 -2.74
C VAL A 238 8.93 8.47 -1.29
N VAL A 239 10.21 8.66 -0.97
CA VAL A 239 10.68 8.89 0.39
C VAL A 239 11.62 10.08 0.49
N ASP A 240 11.73 10.66 1.67
CA ASP A 240 12.85 11.53 2.04
C ASP A 240 14.04 10.71 2.58
N GLU A 241 15.21 11.33 2.74
CA GLU A 241 16.40 10.66 3.29
C GLU A 241 16.14 10.11 4.71
N ASP A 242 15.43 10.86 5.56
CA ASP A 242 15.13 10.46 6.94
C ASP A 242 14.32 9.17 7.03
N ALA A 243 13.40 8.92 6.09
CA ALA A 243 12.66 7.66 6.05
C ALA A 243 13.55 6.46 5.68
N THR A 244 14.79 6.67 5.19
CA THR A 244 15.71 5.57 4.82
C THR A 244 16.65 5.13 5.92
N LEU A 245 16.60 5.74 7.11
CA LEU A 245 17.59 5.53 8.19
C LEU A 245 17.75 4.06 8.65
N GLU A 246 16.70 3.25 8.53
CA GLU A 246 16.70 1.82 8.90
C GLU A 246 17.01 0.89 7.71
N LEU A 247 17.15 1.43 6.49
CA LEU A 247 17.47 0.63 5.31
C LEU A 247 18.96 0.28 5.27
N GLN A 248 19.28 -0.84 4.62
CA GLN A 248 20.66 -1.15 4.32
C GLN A 248 21.23 -0.14 3.33
N VAL A 249 22.47 0.29 3.56
CA VAL A 249 23.22 1.17 2.64
C VAL A 249 23.21 0.63 1.21
N LYS A 250 23.27 -0.70 1.04
CA LYS A 250 23.23 -1.35 -0.28
C LYS A 250 21.89 -1.15 -0.98
N THR A 251 20.77 -1.21 -0.25
CA THR A 251 19.42 -0.97 -0.76
C THR A 251 19.29 0.47 -1.26
N VAL A 252 19.69 1.44 -0.45
CA VAL A 252 19.68 2.87 -0.81
C VAL A 252 20.50 3.12 -2.08
N LYS A 253 21.75 2.62 -2.12
CA LYS A 253 22.63 2.76 -3.29
C LYS A 253 22.06 2.12 -4.54
N TYR A 254 21.46 0.95 -4.42
CA TYR A 254 20.84 0.24 -5.53
C TYR A 254 19.73 1.07 -6.19
N PHE A 255 18.79 1.59 -5.39
CA PHE A 255 17.66 2.36 -5.94
C PHE A 255 18.08 3.74 -6.48
N LYS A 256 19.01 4.44 -5.81
CA LYS A 256 19.60 5.67 -6.36
C LYS A 256 20.26 5.42 -7.72
N SER A 257 21.01 4.32 -7.85
CA SER A 257 21.68 3.97 -9.10
C SER A 257 20.70 3.63 -10.22
N ILE A 258 19.61 2.91 -9.94
CA ILE A 258 18.64 2.51 -10.97
C ILE A 258 17.89 3.72 -11.52
N GLU A 259 17.44 4.62 -10.66
CA GLU A 259 16.71 5.80 -11.11
C GLU A 259 17.62 6.72 -11.92
N MET A 260 18.88 6.90 -11.51
CA MET A 260 19.88 7.66 -12.28
C MET A 260 20.10 7.07 -13.69
N VAL A 261 20.32 5.77 -13.80
CA VAL A 261 20.50 5.09 -15.11
C VAL A 261 19.22 5.15 -15.94
N GLY A 262 18.05 5.02 -15.30
CA GLY A 262 16.74 5.16 -15.96
C GLY A 262 16.56 6.54 -16.59
N ASP A 263 16.90 7.60 -15.85
CA ASP A 263 16.84 8.97 -16.32
C ASP A 263 17.85 9.26 -17.44
N GLU A 264 19.10 8.79 -17.32
CA GLU A 264 20.14 8.94 -18.35
C GLU A 264 19.75 8.30 -19.69
N LEU A 265 19.13 7.12 -19.63
CA LEU A 265 18.71 6.37 -20.82
C LEU A 265 17.32 6.76 -21.32
N GLY A 266 16.63 7.69 -20.62
CA GLY A 266 15.24 8.05 -20.90
C GLY A 266 14.27 6.87 -20.77
N PHE A 267 14.64 5.84 -19.99
CA PHE A 267 13.81 4.66 -19.77
C PHE A 267 12.79 4.94 -18.67
N ARG A 268 11.51 4.99 -19.06
CA ARG A 268 10.38 5.00 -18.12
C ARG A 268 9.59 3.71 -18.23
N GLN A 269 9.23 3.15 -17.09
CA GLN A 269 8.38 1.95 -17.03
C GLN A 269 7.07 2.22 -17.79
N LYS A 270 6.79 1.43 -18.82
CA LYS A 270 5.51 1.51 -19.54
C LYS A 270 4.39 1.00 -18.64
N LEU A 271 3.38 1.83 -18.42
CA LEU A 271 2.20 1.45 -17.65
C LEU A 271 1.22 0.64 -18.51
N PRO A 272 0.48 -0.30 -17.91
CA PRO A 272 -0.42 -1.20 -18.61
C PRO A 272 -1.63 -0.43 -19.13
N ARG A 273 -1.98 -0.64 -20.41
CA ARG A 273 -3.09 0.05 -21.08
C ARG A 273 -4.49 -0.51 -20.77
N LYS A 274 -4.60 -1.58 -19.98
CA LYS A 274 -5.69 -2.56 -20.14
C LYS A 274 -7.01 -2.13 -19.48
N ARG A 275 -7.89 -1.41 -20.18
CA ARG A 275 -9.33 -1.44 -19.88
C ARG A 275 -9.86 -2.82 -20.28
N ASP A 276 -9.97 -3.75 -19.33
CA ASP A 276 -10.86 -4.91 -19.49
C ASP A 276 -12.28 -4.43 -19.18
N SER A 277 -12.84 -3.62 -20.08
CA SER A 277 -14.28 -3.35 -20.13
C SER A 277 -14.72 -3.54 -21.57
N LEU A 278 -15.79 -4.31 -21.75
CA LEU A 278 -16.37 -4.89 -22.98
C LEU A 278 -16.75 -3.89 -24.11
N ILE A 279 -16.25 -2.65 -24.08
CA ILE A 279 -16.72 -1.54 -24.92
C ILE A 279 -15.72 -1.22 -26.06
N ASP A 280 -14.45 -1.61 -25.96
CA ASP A 280 -13.41 -1.15 -26.90
C ASP A 280 -13.06 -2.14 -28.04
N GLU A 281 -13.80 -3.22 -28.25
CA GLU A 281 -13.62 -4.12 -29.41
C GLU A 281 -14.28 -3.58 -30.69
N VAL A 282 -13.97 -2.36 -31.12
CA VAL A 282 -14.05 -2.03 -32.56
C VAL A 282 -12.93 -1.06 -32.92
N ASN A 283 -12.09 -1.50 -33.86
CA ASN A 283 -11.13 -0.72 -34.63
C ASN A 283 -9.78 -0.39 -33.95
N THR A 284 -8.79 -1.24 -34.22
CA THR A 284 -7.46 -0.74 -34.64
C THR A 284 -6.72 -1.82 -35.43
N GLN A 285 -6.42 -1.51 -36.70
CA GLN A 285 -5.57 -2.30 -37.57
C GLN A 285 -4.17 -2.44 -36.97
N ALA A 286 -3.65 -3.67 -36.94
CA ALA A 286 -2.30 -3.99 -36.47
C ALA A 286 -1.22 -3.46 -37.44
N PRO A 287 -0.09 -2.89 -36.95
CA PRO A 287 1.05 -2.60 -37.80
C PRO A 287 1.84 -3.88 -38.12
N LYS A 288 2.16 -4.10 -39.39
CA LYS A 288 3.05 -5.18 -39.84
C LYS A 288 4.48 -4.99 -39.32
N PRO A 289 5.17 -6.05 -38.87
CA PRO A 289 6.55 -5.92 -38.40
C PRO A 289 7.53 -5.73 -39.57
N LYS A 290 8.43 -4.75 -39.46
CA LYS A 290 9.64 -4.66 -40.29
C LYS A 290 10.70 -5.60 -39.71
N ALA A 291 11.11 -6.57 -40.51
CA ALA A 291 12.20 -7.49 -40.18
C ALA A 291 13.55 -6.79 -40.35
N ASN A 292 14.23 -6.48 -39.25
CA ASN A 292 15.68 -6.27 -39.25
C ASN A 292 16.31 -7.48 -38.55
N GLY A 293 16.93 -8.35 -39.34
CA GLY A 293 17.55 -9.57 -38.88
C GLY A 293 18.85 -9.31 -38.14
N ILE A 294 18.83 -9.54 -36.82
CA ILE A 294 19.99 -9.98 -36.06
C ILE A 294 19.54 -11.25 -35.33
N ARG A 295 19.97 -12.40 -35.85
CA ARG A 295 19.65 -13.71 -35.27
C ARG A 295 20.70 -14.00 -34.19
N LEU A 296 20.39 -13.69 -32.94
CA LEU A 296 21.19 -14.14 -31.80
C LEU A 296 21.04 -15.66 -31.67
N THR A 297 22.09 -16.40 -32.02
CA THR A 297 22.15 -17.85 -31.80
C THR A 297 22.44 -18.13 -30.33
N VAL A 298 21.47 -18.71 -29.63
CA VAL A 298 21.64 -19.26 -28.28
C VAL A 298 22.55 -20.50 -28.39
N PRO A 299 23.65 -20.61 -27.62
CA PRO A 299 24.43 -21.83 -27.56
C PRO A 299 23.56 -22.98 -27.03
N GLN A 300 23.50 -24.10 -27.74
CA GLN A 300 22.86 -25.31 -27.21
C GLN A 300 23.74 -25.91 -26.11
N PHE A 301 23.32 -25.74 -24.86
CA PHE A 301 23.89 -26.49 -23.75
C PHE A 301 23.27 -27.89 -23.73
N ASN A 302 24.09 -28.93 -23.99
CA ASN A 302 23.72 -30.31 -23.73
C ASN A 302 23.74 -30.56 -22.22
N VAL A 303 22.61 -30.32 -21.56
CA VAL A 303 22.42 -30.72 -20.16
C VAL A 303 21.94 -32.17 -20.15
N SER A 304 22.86 -33.12 -19.93
CA SER A 304 22.44 -34.46 -19.52
C SER A 304 21.90 -34.34 -18.09
N ARG A 305 20.59 -34.55 -17.91
CA ARG A 305 20.01 -34.69 -16.57
C ARG A 305 20.62 -35.94 -15.92
N SER A 306 21.45 -35.77 -14.89
CA SER A 306 21.70 -36.85 -13.95
C SER A 306 20.39 -37.15 -13.22
N ALA A 307 20.09 -38.44 -13.03
CA ALA A 307 18.92 -38.85 -12.27
C ALA A 307 19.01 -38.25 -10.85
N SER A 308 17.93 -37.60 -10.40
CA SER A 308 17.81 -37.16 -9.01
C SER A 308 17.95 -38.39 -8.09
N PRO A 309 18.73 -38.30 -7.00
CA PRO A 309 18.82 -39.42 -6.07
C PRO A 309 17.46 -39.69 -5.43
N VAL A 310 17.13 -40.97 -5.30
CA VAL A 310 15.93 -41.43 -4.58
C VAL A 310 16.09 -41.05 -3.10
N LEU A 311 15.11 -40.34 -2.56
CA LEU A 311 15.08 -40.00 -1.14
C LEU A 311 14.66 -41.23 -0.35
N GLU A 312 15.59 -41.81 0.43
CA GLU A 312 15.25 -42.85 1.39
C GLU A 312 14.65 -42.24 2.67
N PRO A 313 13.61 -42.89 3.25
CA PRO A 313 13.04 -42.46 4.51
C PRO A 313 14.05 -42.60 5.66
N MET A 314 14.01 -41.65 6.62
CA MET A 314 14.90 -41.60 7.78
C MET A 314 14.91 -42.88 8.65
N SER A 315 13.87 -43.72 8.54
CA SER A 315 13.78 -45.01 9.23
C SER A 315 14.74 -46.08 8.69
N ALA A 316 15.33 -45.89 7.51
CA ALA A 316 16.27 -46.84 6.91
C ALA A 316 17.73 -46.65 7.37
N ARG A 317 18.00 -45.65 8.25
CA ARG A 317 19.36 -45.26 8.67
C ARG A 317 19.73 -45.62 10.11
N LEU A 318 18.88 -46.36 10.81
CA LEU A 318 19.15 -46.80 12.18
C LEU A 318 19.50 -48.29 12.16
N THR A 319 20.69 -48.63 12.64
CA THR A 319 21.01 -50.02 13.00
C THR A 319 20.32 -50.40 14.31
N ASP A 320 19.92 -51.66 14.48
CA ASP A 320 19.17 -52.17 15.65
C ASP A 320 19.80 -51.84 17.02
N ASP A 321 21.10 -51.51 17.06
CA ASP A 321 21.81 -51.08 18.27
C ASP A 321 21.54 -49.61 18.68
N GLU A 322 21.17 -48.72 17.75
CA GLU A 322 20.88 -47.30 18.05
C GLU A 322 19.41 -47.08 18.50
N ALA A 323 18.51 -48.01 18.18
CA ALA A 323 17.12 -47.97 18.61
C ALA A 323 16.93 -48.37 20.09
N ARG A 324 17.92 -49.03 20.71
CA ARG A 324 17.86 -49.50 22.11
C ARG A 324 18.24 -48.43 23.14
N THR A 325 18.90 -47.36 22.73
CA THR A 325 19.31 -46.24 23.59
C THR A 325 18.27 -45.12 23.70
N LEU A 326 17.16 -45.19 22.95
CA LEU A 326 16.11 -44.17 22.92
C LEU A 326 14.80 -44.58 23.63
N ILE A 327 14.77 -45.71 24.33
CA ILE A 327 13.61 -46.19 25.08
C ILE A 327 13.99 -46.40 26.55
N SER A 328 14.08 -45.31 27.32
CA SER A 328 14.05 -45.37 28.79
C SER A 328 13.72 -44.00 29.41
N VAL A 329 12.53 -43.45 29.15
CA VAL A 329 12.01 -42.34 29.98
C VAL A 329 10.50 -42.41 30.27
N ASP A 330 9.84 -43.54 29.97
CA ASP A 330 8.45 -43.79 30.39
C ASP A 330 8.42 -44.91 31.44
N ALA A 331 8.86 -44.58 32.65
CA ALA A 331 8.49 -45.28 33.87
C ALA A 331 8.93 -44.42 35.06
N LEU A 332 7.99 -43.65 35.62
CA LEU A 332 7.88 -43.27 37.04
C LEU A 332 6.68 -42.32 37.19
N GLU A 333 5.49 -42.88 37.40
CA GLU A 333 4.33 -42.18 37.96
C GLU A 333 4.32 -42.28 39.50
N ASP A 334 3.78 -41.22 40.11
CA ASP A 334 3.08 -41.13 41.41
C ASP A 334 3.82 -41.12 42.76
N SER A 335 3.87 -39.93 43.40
CA SER A 335 3.08 -39.59 44.62
C SER A 335 3.46 -38.21 45.22
N PRO A 336 2.57 -37.56 46.03
CA PRO A 336 2.46 -36.10 46.11
C PRO A 336 3.02 -35.46 47.40
N THR A 337 3.47 -34.20 47.34
CA THR A 337 3.79 -33.41 48.54
C THR A 337 3.13 -32.03 48.54
N SER A 338 2.05 -31.95 49.32
CA SER A 338 1.71 -30.94 50.32
C SER A 338 1.94 -29.46 50.01
N CYS A 339 0.84 -28.79 49.73
CA CYS A 339 0.61 -27.36 49.95
C CYS A 339 0.83 -26.99 51.43
N MET A 340 1.65 -25.97 51.72
CA MET A 340 1.66 -25.29 53.02
C MET A 340 1.35 -23.81 52.84
N SER A 341 0.20 -23.42 53.35
CA SER A 341 -0.23 -22.05 53.60
C SER A 341 0.30 -21.52 54.93
N ALA A 342 0.46 -20.19 54.97
CA ALA A 342 0.45 -19.27 56.12
C ALA A 342 1.73 -19.08 56.95
N ARG A 343 2.25 -17.85 56.97
CA ARG A 343 1.99 -16.88 58.05
C ARG A 343 2.52 -15.47 57.76
N VAL A 344 1.67 -14.51 58.09
CA VAL A 344 1.91 -13.06 58.28
C VAL A 344 2.62 -12.83 59.63
N VAL A 345 3.10 -11.59 59.82
CA VAL A 345 3.62 -10.88 61.03
C VAL A 345 5.14 -10.65 60.92
N CYS A 346 5.71 -9.45 60.99
CA CYS A 346 5.27 -8.13 61.48
C CYS A 346 5.87 -7.01 60.62
#